data_AF-A0A7V8Y5B7-F1
#
_entry.id   AF-A0A7V8Y5B7-F1
#
_cell.length_a   1.000
_cell.length_b   1.000
_cell.length_c   1.000
_cell.angle_alpha   90.00
_cell.angle_beta   90.00
_cell.angle_gamma   90.00
#
_symmetry.space_group_name_H-M   'P 1'
#
loop_
_entity.id
_entity.type
_entity.pdbx_description
1 polymer ?
#
loop_
_entity_poly.entity_id
_entity_poly.type
_entity_poly.pdbx_seq_one_letter_code
_entity_poly.pdbx_strand_id
1 'polypeptide(L)'
;GVYEVPFGATLAQLLELAGGVTGEMRTILLGGAAGGFVMPDQLDVPLTLEGTREIGGTLGSGVVMVFDTAADLTAVLRRIAAFFRDESCGQCVPCRVGTVRQEESLARLARGAPLGSRETELALLADLAQVMRDASICGLGHTAPAAVQSAISLNLLEASR
;
A
#
# COMPACT_ATOMS: atom_id res chain seq x y z
N GLY A 1 -2.31 -4.99 18.69
CA GLY A 1 -3.61 -5.22 19.34
C GLY A 1 -4.69 -4.41 18.65
N VAL A 2 -5.81 -4.18 19.33
CA VAL A 2 -6.81 -3.18 18.93
C VAL A 2 -6.80 -2.10 20.01
N TYR A 3 -6.62 -0.85 19.62
CA TYR A 3 -6.52 0.29 20.53
C TYR A 3 -7.52 1.35 20.09
N GLU A 4 -8.33 1.82 21.02
CA GLU A 4 -9.27 2.92 20.80
C GLU A 4 -8.63 4.20 21.31
N VAL A 5 -8.54 5.21 20.44
CA VAL A 5 -7.95 6.52 20.74
C VAL A 5 -8.88 7.62 20.23
N PRO A 6 -8.88 8.81 20.86
CA PRO A 6 -9.62 9.95 20.35
C PRO A 6 -9.19 10.31 18.92
N PHE A 7 -10.14 10.76 18.11
CA PHE A 7 -9.85 11.26 16.76
C PHE A 7 -8.91 12.47 16.86
N GLY A 8 -7.76 12.40 16.18
CA GLY A 8 -6.68 13.39 16.29
C GLY A 8 -5.50 12.99 17.17
N ALA A 9 -5.54 11.85 17.87
CA ALA A 9 -4.32 11.24 18.42
C ALA A 9 -3.29 11.03 17.32
N THR A 10 -1.99 11.19 17.62
CA THR A 10 -0.95 11.03 16.61
C THR A 10 -0.61 9.57 16.36
N LEU A 11 -0.02 9.28 15.20
CA LEU A 11 0.48 7.94 14.91
C LEU A 11 1.56 7.51 15.93
N ALA A 12 2.43 8.43 16.37
CA ALA A 12 3.40 8.19 17.43
C ALA A 12 2.74 7.74 18.75
N GLN A 13 1.70 8.45 19.19
CA GLN A 13 0.95 8.11 20.41
C GLN A 13 0.31 6.72 20.31
N LEU A 14 -0.27 6.38 19.16
CA LEU A 14 -0.85 5.06 18.93
C LEU A 14 0.22 3.95 18.98
N LEU A 15 1.40 4.17 18.42
CA LEU A 15 2.51 3.22 18.47
C LEU A 15 3.04 3.03 19.89
N GLU A 16 3.12 4.11 20.68
CA GLU A 16 3.51 4.04 22.10
C GLU A 16 2.52 3.18 22.90
N LEU A 17 1.21 3.39 22.71
CA LEU A 17 0.17 2.55 23.32
C LEU A 17 0.27 1.08 22.89
N ALA A 18 0.75 0.82 21.67
CA ALA A 18 0.97 -0.52 21.15
C ALA A 18 2.23 -1.21 21.69
N GLY A 19 3.05 -0.52 22.49
CA GLY A 19 4.30 -1.04 23.04
C GLY A 19 5.54 -0.74 22.17
N GLY A 20 5.42 0.18 21.20
CA GLY A 20 6.50 0.59 20.31
C GLY A 20 6.72 -0.36 19.13
N VAL A 21 7.88 -0.21 18.48
CA VAL A 21 8.28 -0.98 17.30
C VAL A 21 9.45 -1.88 17.64
N THR A 22 9.41 -3.13 17.15
CA THR A 22 10.54 -4.04 17.24
C THR A 22 11.46 -3.82 16.04
N GLY A 23 12.77 -3.72 16.27
CA GLY A 23 13.74 -3.44 15.20
C GLY A 23 13.76 -1.97 14.76
N GLU A 24 14.41 -1.71 13.63
CA GLU A 24 14.44 -0.38 13.01
C GLU A 24 13.25 -0.22 12.08
N MET A 25 12.40 0.78 12.33
CA MET A 25 11.22 1.06 11.51
C MET A 25 11.64 1.48 10.10
N ARG A 26 11.12 0.79 9.09
CA ARG A 26 11.30 1.13 7.68
C ARG A 26 10.16 1.97 7.15
N THR A 27 8.92 1.53 7.38
CA THR A 27 7.71 2.18 6.86
C THR A 27 6.46 1.65 7.56
N ILE A 28 5.33 2.32 7.37
CA ILE A 28 4.04 1.94 7.92
C ILE A 28 3.00 1.93 6.81
N LEU A 29 2.26 0.84 6.62
CA LEU A 29 1.05 0.83 5.79
C LEU A 29 -0.13 1.29 6.64
N LEU A 30 -0.63 2.49 6.34
CA LEU A 30 -1.72 3.15 7.04
C LEU A 30 -3.02 3.04 6.23
N GLY A 31 -4.10 2.64 6.89
CA GLY A 31 -5.44 2.50 6.30
C GLY A 31 -5.79 1.09 5.82
N GLY A 32 -4.90 0.12 6.05
CA GLY A 32 -5.08 -1.30 5.69
C GLY A 32 -4.58 -1.65 4.29
N ALA A 33 -5.01 -2.79 3.75
CA ALA A 33 -4.55 -3.27 2.43
C ALA A 33 -4.84 -2.28 1.28
N ALA A 34 -5.92 -1.51 1.40
CA ALA A 34 -6.32 -0.44 0.49
C ALA A 34 -5.67 0.93 0.80
N GLY A 35 -4.73 0.94 1.74
CA GLY A 35 -4.08 2.12 2.28
C GLY A 35 -2.82 2.54 1.50
N GLY A 36 -2.06 3.43 2.13
CA GLY A 36 -0.79 3.93 1.61
C GLY A 36 0.32 3.79 2.64
N PHE A 37 1.56 3.69 2.15
CA PHE A 37 2.74 3.73 3.01
C PHE A 37 3.03 5.16 3.46
N VAL A 38 3.45 5.29 4.71
CA VAL A 38 3.96 6.52 5.32
C VAL A 38 5.33 6.23 5.93
N MET A 39 6.14 7.27 6.02
CA MET A 39 7.54 7.20 6.43
C MET A 39 7.72 7.53 7.92
N PRO A 40 8.82 7.08 8.56
CA PRO A 40 9.05 7.29 10.00
C PRO A 40 9.15 8.77 10.44
N ASP A 41 9.39 9.69 9.51
CA ASP A 41 9.39 11.14 9.76
C ASP A 41 7.98 11.75 9.80
N GLN A 42 6.93 10.96 9.56
CA GLN A 42 5.53 11.39 9.52
C GLN A 42 4.72 10.94 10.75
N LEU A 43 5.35 10.46 11.82
CA LEU A 43 4.66 9.89 12.99
C LEU A 43 3.85 10.91 13.80
N ASP A 44 4.16 12.19 13.69
CA ASP A 44 3.39 13.26 14.35
C ASP A 44 2.07 13.58 13.65
N VAL A 45 1.75 12.89 12.53
CA VAL A 45 0.48 13.06 11.83
C VAL A 45 -0.70 12.78 12.77
N PRO A 46 -1.68 13.69 12.87
CA PRO A 46 -2.91 13.39 13.59
C PRO A 46 -3.72 12.37 12.80
N LEU A 47 -4.21 11.33 13.48
CA LEU A 47 -5.03 10.26 12.90
C LEU A 47 -6.46 10.76 12.64
N THR A 48 -6.56 11.70 11.70
CA THR A 48 -7.80 12.24 11.14
C THR A 48 -7.84 12.01 9.64
N LEU A 49 -9.00 12.17 9.01
CA LEU A 49 -9.12 12.03 7.55
C LEU A 49 -8.29 13.10 6.83
N GLU A 50 -8.25 14.31 7.38
CA GLU A 50 -7.54 15.46 6.83
C GLU A 50 -6.04 15.32 7.05
N GLY A 51 -5.60 15.03 8.28
CA GLY A 51 -4.18 14.92 8.63
C GLY A 51 -3.49 13.79 7.87
N THR A 52 -4.14 12.63 7.76
CA THR A 52 -3.59 11.52 6.98
C THR A 52 -3.52 11.81 5.47
N ARG A 53 -4.45 12.60 4.92
CA ARG A 53 -4.41 13.02 3.51
C ARG A 53 -3.29 14.01 3.23
N GLU A 54 -2.97 14.92 4.15
CA GLU A 54 -1.89 15.91 3.99
C GLU A 54 -0.52 15.26 3.76
N ILE A 55 -0.31 14.08 4.35
CA ILE A 55 0.92 13.30 4.17
C ILE A 55 0.85 12.29 3.00
N GLY A 56 -0.19 12.36 2.17
CA GLY A 56 -0.43 11.44 1.05
C GLY A 56 -0.91 10.03 1.47
N GLY A 57 -1.28 9.85 2.73
CA GLY A 57 -1.84 8.62 3.27
C GLY A 57 -3.36 8.63 3.34
N THR A 58 -3.91 7.66 4.07
CA THR A 58 -5.35 7.57 4.36
C THR A 58 -5.56 6.88 5.69
N LEU A 59 -6.45 7.42 6.53
CA LEU A 59 -6.84 6.76 7.79
C LEU A 59 -7.50 5.39 7.54
N GLY A 60 -8.20 5.24 6.41
CA GLY A 60 -8.89 4.02 6.02
C GLY A 60 -9.76 3.43 7.14
N SER A 61 -9.56 2.16 7.44
CA SER A 61 -10.24 1.43 8.53
C SER A 61 -9.55 1.58 9.90
N GLY A 62 -8.56 2.46 10.04
CA GLY A 62 -7.75 2.59 11.25
C GLY A 62 -6.69 1.50 11.43
N VAL A 63 -6.46 0.69 10.39
CA VAL A 63 -5.41 -0.35 10.40
C VAL A 63 -4.05 0.30 10.22
N VAL A 64 -3.13 -0.02 11.13
CA VAL A 64 -1.73 0.41 11.11
C VAL A 64 -0.84 -0.83 11.09
N MET A 65 -0.09 -1.03 10.00
CA MET A 65 0.87 -2.13 9.88
C MET A 65 2.28 -1.55 9.79
N VAL A 66 3.10 -1.84 10.80
CA VAL A 66 4.49 -1.38 10.86
C VAL A 66 5.42 -2.43 10.25
N PHE A 67 6.36 -2.00 9.43
CA PHE A 67 7.39 -2.85 8.83
C PHE A 67 8.79 -2.37 9.26
N ASP A 68 9.62 -3.31 9.71
CA ASP A 68 11.02 -3.05 10.01
C ASP A 68 11.90 -3.15 8.74
N THR A 69 13.20 -2.93 8.90
CA THR A 69 14.19 -3.03 7.81
C THR A 69 14.43 -4.46 7.31
N ALA A 70 13.99 -5.49 8.06
CA ALA A 70 14.09 -6.89 7.65
C ALA A 70 12.89 -7.37 6.82
N ALA A 71 11.78 -6.61 6.79
CA ALA A 71 10.58 -6.97 6.07
C ALA A 71 10.76 -6.96 4.54
N ASP A 72 10.34 -8.04 3.88
CA ASP A 72 10.22 -8.13 2.41
C ASP A 72 8.92 -7.45 1.96
N LEU A 73 9.01 -6.15 1.65
CA LEU A 73 7.87 -5.36 1.17
C LEU A 73 7.36 -5.84 -0.21
N THR A 74 8.21 -6.45 -1.04
CA THR A 74 7.79 -7.00 -2.33
C THR A 74 6.87 -8.19 -2.12
N ALA A 75 7.19 -9.09 -1.18
CA ALA A 75 6.32 -10.20 -0.80
C ALA A 75 5.00 -9.72 -0.19
N VAL A 76 5.03 -8.70 0.68
CA VAL A 76 3.82 -8.07 1.26
C VAL A 76 2.91 -7.53 0.17
N LEU A 77 3.44 -6.73 -0.77
CA LEU A 77 2.68 -6.14 -1.87
C LEU A 77 2.10 -7.19 -2.81
N ARG A 78 2.83 -8.28 -3.08
CA ARG A 78 2.29 -9.41 -3.85
C ARG A 78 1.11 -10.08 -3.16
N ARG A 79 1.17 -10.24 -1.83
CA ARG A 79 0.05 -10.78 -1.05
C ARG A 79 -1.16 -9.85 -1.07
N ILE A 80 -0.95 -8.54 -0.97
CA ILE A 80 -2.02 -7.53 -1.09
C ILE A 80 -2.63 -7.57 -2.51
N ALA A 81 -1.81 -7.63 -3.55
CA ALA A 81 -2.30 -7.71 -4.92
C ALA A 81 -3.09 -9.00 -5.19
N ALA A 82 -2.62 -10.14 -4.66
CA ALA A 82 -3.36 -11.39 -4.72
C ALA A 82 -4.72 -11.30 -4.01
N PHE A 83 -4.77 -10.67 -2.83
CA PHE A 83 -6.03 -10.42 -2.11
C PHE A 83 -7.03 -9.64 -2.98
N PHE A 84 -6.63 -8.51 -3.59
CA PHE A 84 -7.54 -7.74 -4.45
C PHE A 84 -7.94 -8.48 -5.74
N ARG A 85 -7.08 -9.37 -6.24
CA ARG A 85 -7.39 -10.25 -7.37
C ARG A 85 -8.47 -11.25 -7.00
N ASP A 86 -8.36 -11.85 -5.82
CA ASP A 86 -9.30 -12.87 -5.33
C ASP A 86 -10.64 -12.26 -4.88
N GLU A 87 -10.62 -11.05 -4.32
CA GLU A 87 -11.82 -10.33 -3.83
C GLU A 87 -12.52 -9.48 -4.88
N SER A 88 -12.03 -9.47 -6.13
CA SER A 88 -12.73 -8.76 -7.21
C SER A 88 -14.07 -9.41 -7.51
N CYS A 89 -15.17 -8.65 -7.45
CA CYS A 89 -16.49 -9.14 -7.85
C CYS A 89 -16.61 -9.40 -9.38
N GLY A 90 -15.62 -8.98 -10.16
CA GLY A 90 -15.55 -9.24 -11.60
C GLY A 90 -16.36 -8.29 -12.50
N GLN A 91 -17.13 -7.36 -11.93
CA GLN A 91 -18.11 -6.57 -12.71
C GLN A 91 -17.49 -5.56 -13.69
N CYS A 92 -16.44 -4.83 -13.28
CA CYS A 92 -15.76 -3.85 -14.13
C CYS A 92 -14.42 -4.39 -14.64
N VAL A 93 -14.12 -4.18 -15.93
CA VAL A 93 -12.89 -4.66 -16.57
C VAL A 93 -11.62 -4.08 -15.92
N PRO A 94 -11.55 -2.77 -15.59
CA PRO A 94 -10.37 -2.21 -14.93
C PRO A 94 -10.03 -2.94 -13.63
N CYS A 95 -11.01 -3.25 -12.79
CA CYS A 95 -10.78 -4.02 -11.57
C CYS A 95 -10.48 -5.50 -11.87
N ARG A 96 -11.38 -6.21 -12.59
CA ARG A 96 -11.27 -7.67 -12.81
C ARG A 96 -9.98 -8.09 -13.49
N VAL A 97 -9.55 -7.31 -14.48
CA VAL A 97 -8.32 -7.61 -15.24
C VAL A 97 -7.13 -6.89 -14.61
N GLY A 98 -7.32 -5.67 -14.11
CA GLY A 98 -6.21 -4.89 -13.57
C GLY A 98 -5.60 -5.47 -12.31
N THR A 99 -6.38 -6.03 -11.39
CA THR A 99 -5.83 -6.69 -10.20
C THR A 99 -4.97 -7.91 -10.55
N VAL A 100 -5.36 -8.67 -11.59
CA VAL A 100 -4.55 -9.77 -12.14
C VAL A 100 -3.23 -9.24 -12.72
N ARG A 101 -3.28 -8.20 -13.56
CA ARG A 101 -2.08 -7.63 -14.19
C ARG A 101 -1.12 -6.99 -13.18
N GLN A 102 -1.66 -6.37 -12.14
CA GLN A 102 -0.88 -5.83 -11.02
C GLN A 102 -0.14 -6.95 -10.29
N GLU A 103 -0.81 -8.06 -9.97
CA GLU A 103 -0.17 -9.20 -9.29
C GLU A 103 0.90 -9.86 -10.16
N GLU A 104 0.62 -10.09 -11.44
CA GLU A 104 1.59 -10.65 -12.39
C GLU A 104 2.83 -9.75 -12.56
N SER A 105 2.63 -8.43 -12.61
CA SER A 105 3.70 -7.43 -12.71
C SER A 105 4.60 -7.45 -11.48
N LEU A 106 4.01 -7.45 -10.29
CA LEU A 106 4.78 -7.59 -9.04
C LEU A 106 5.50 -8.94 -8.96
N ALA A 107 4.91 -10.02 -9.48
CA ALA A 107 5.56 -11.33 -9.56
C ALA A 107 6.75 -11.33 -10.54
N ARG A 108 6.68 -10.57 -11.64
CA ARG A 108 7.80 -10.34 -12.58
C ARG A 108 8.92 -9.54 -11.93
N LEU A 109 8.58 -8.46 -11.23
CA LEU A 109 9.54 -7.64 -10.49
C LEU A 109 10.25 -8.45 -9.40
N ALA A 110 9.51 -9.26 -8.65
CA ALA A 110 10.08 -10.06 -7.56
C ALA A 110 11.12 -11.08 -8.04
N ARG A 111 10.93 -11.66 -9.24
CA ARG A 111 11.83 -12.68 -9.81
C ARG A 111 12.93 -12.10 -10.71
N GLY A 112 13.08 -10.78 -10.79
CA GLY A 112 14.07 -10.13 -11.64
C GLY A 112 13.83 -10.29 -13.14
N ALA A 113 12.59 -10.52 -13.57
CA ALA A 113 12.24 -10.73 -14.98
C ALA A 113 11.10 -9.79 -15.45
N PRO A 114 11.30 -8.46 -15.43
CA PRO A 114 10.34 -7.49 -15.94
C PRO A 114 10.14 -7.63 -17.46
N LEU A 115 9.01 -7.14 -17.96
CA LEU A 115 8.79 -6.90 -19.38
C LEU A 115 9.56 -5.64 -19.79
N GLY A 116 10.73 -5.81 -20.40
CA GLY A 116 11.62 -4.70 -20.71
C GLY A 116 12.50 -4.33 -19.52
N SER A 117 12.59 -3.04 -19.18
CA SER A 117 13.34 -2.59 -18.01
C SER A 117 12.47 -2.57 -16.75
N ARG A 118 13.10 -2.46 -15.57
CA ARG A 118 12.37 -2.26 -14.30
C ARG A 118 11.52 -1.01 -14.37
N GLU A 119 12.05 0.07 -14.93
CA GLU A 119 11.37 1.35 -15.09
C GLU A 119 10.15 1.24 -16.00
N THR A 120 10.25 0.47 -17.10
CA THR A 120 9.09 0.18 -17.96
C THR A 120 7.99 -0.56 -17.19
N GLU A 121 8.34 -1.55 -16.40
CA GLU A 121 7.38 -2.32 -15.61
C GLU A 121 6.73 -1.45 -14.50
N LEU A 122 7.50 -0.57 -13.85
CA LEU A 122 6.98 0.39 -12.88
C LEU A 122 6.04 1.43 -13.52
N ALA A 123 6.36 1.90 -14.74
CA ALA A 123 5.49 2.79 -15.50
C ALA A 123 4.17 2.11 -15.88
N LEU A 124 4.22 0.83 -16.29
CA LEU A 124 3.02 0.04 -16.57
C LEU A 124 2.13 -0.13 -15.33
N LEU A 125 2.73 -0.34 -14.15
CA LEU A 125 1.98 -0.37 -12.88
C LEU A 125 1.32 0.97 -12.58
N ALA A 126 2.01 2.08 -12.86
CA ALA A 126 1.45 3.43 -12.65
C ALA A 126 0.24 3.69 -13.58
N ASP A 127 0.36 3.38 -14.87
CA ASP A 127 -0.71 3.51 -15.86
C ASP A 127 -1.92 2.65 -15.50
N LEU A 128 -1.67 1.37 -15.18
CA LEU A 128 -2.72 0.43 -14.79
C LEU A 128 -3.53 0.93 -13.60
N ALA A 129 -2.82 1.43 -12.60
CA ALA A 129 -3.42 1.92 -11.38
C ALA A 129 -4.22 3.22 -11.59
N GLN A 130 -3.81 4.08 -12.53
CA GLN A 130 -4.63 5.22 -12.95
C GLN A 130 -5.94 4.75 -13.61
N VAL A 131 -5.88 3.80 -14.55
CA VAL A 131 -7.07 3.24 -15.19
C VAL A 131 -8.02 2.58 -14.17
N MET A 132 -7.46 1.85 -13.20
CA MET A 132 -8.25 1.25 -12.11
C MET A 132 -8.95 2.29 -11.24
N ARG A 133 -8.29 3.40 -10.92
CA ARG A 133 -8.88 4.52 -10.18
C ARG A 133 -10.00 5.22 -10.94
N ASP A 134 -9.78 5.49 -12.22
CA ASP A 134 -10.67 6.36 -12.98
C ASP A 134 -11.90 5.63 -13.53
N ALA A 135 -11.80 4.30 -13.73
CA ALA A 135 -12.81 3.53 -14.47
C ALA A 135 -13.36 2.30 -13.73
N SER A 136 -13.05 2.10 -12.45
CA SER A 136 -13.74 1.06 -11.66
C SER A 136 -15.10 1.55 -11.16
N ILE A 137 -15.98 0.61 -10.83
CA ILE A 137 -17.36 0.95 -10.38
C ILE A 137 -17.42 1.25 -8.88
N CYS A 138 -16.56 0.62 -8.08
CA CYS A 138 -16.62 0.68 -6.62
C CYS A 138 -15.26 0.95 -5.98
N GLY A 139 -15.29 1.23 -4.67
CA GLY A 139 -14.10 1.54 -3.89
C GLY A 139 -12.99 0.49 -3.97
N LEU A 140 -13.32 -0.81 -4.08
CA LEU A 140 -12.31 -1.86 -4.20
C LEU A 140 -11.45 -1.66 -5.44
N GLY A 141 -12.07 -1.44 -6.61
CA GLY A 141 -11.32 -1.22 -7.85
C GLY A 141 -10.52 0.08 -7.81
N HIS A 142 -11.06 1.13 -7.19
CA HIS A 142 -10.33 2.40 -7.05
C HIS A 142 -9.09 2.28 -6.16
N THR A 143 -9.14 1.49 -5.09
CA THR A 143 -8.09 1.46 -4.06
C THR A 143 -7.20 0.23 -4.10
N ALA A 144 -7.54 -0.80 -4.87
CA ALA A 144 -6.69 -1.97 -5.11
C ALA A 144 -5.23 -1.64 -5.53
N PRO A 145 -4.95 -0.54 -6.26
CA PRO A 145 -3.55 -0.18 -6.56
C PRO A 145 -2.87 0.71 -5.53
N ALA A 146 -3.55 1.17 -4.48
CA ALA A 146 -3.07 2.25 -3.62
C ALA A 146 -1.74 1.90 -2.91
N ALA A 147 -1.67 0.74 -2.26
CA ALA A 147 -0.46 0.31 -1.55
C ALA A 147 0.72 0.13 -2.52
N VAL A 148 0.47 -0.42 -3.71
CA VAL A 148 1.50 -0.63 -4.75
C VAL A 148 2.01 0.72 -5.25
N GLN A 149 1.13 1.65 -5.61
CA GLN A 149 1.55 2.96 -6.08
C GLN A 149 2.31 3.75 -5.02
N SER A 150 1.83 3.73 -3.78
CA SER A 150 2.52 4.39 -2.67
C SER A 150 3.93 3.82 -2.49
N ALA A 151 4.09 2.49 -2.57
CA ALA A 151 5.40 1.86 -2.51
C ALA A 151 6.33 2.24 -3.68
N ILE A 152 5.79 2.40 -4.89
CA ILE A 152 6.56 2.88 -6.05
C ILE A 152 7.03 4.32 -5.80
N SER A 153 6.13 5.22 -5.42
CA SER A 153 6.45 6.63 -5.17
C SER A 153 7.49 6.84 -4.08
N LEU A 154 7.48 5.98 -3.04
CA LEU A 154 8.43 6.01 -1.93
C LEU A 154 9.68 5.14 -2.16
N ASN A 155 9.85 4.56 -3.36
CA ASN A 155 10.96 3.66 -3.70
C ASN A 155 11.13 2.47 -2.73
N LEU A 156 10.03 1.91 -2.26
CA LEU A 156 10.00 0.81 -1.28
C LEU A 156 10.09 -0.58 -1.93
N LEU A 157 9.90 -0.69 -3.24
CA LEU A 157 10.11 -1.93 -3.97
C LEU A 157 11.61 -2.17 -4.16
N GLU A 158 12.12 -3.26 -3.58
CA GLU A 158 13.51 -3.67 -3.76
C GLU A 158 13.75 -4.24 -5.17
N ALA A 159 14.99 -4.10 -5.66
CA ALA A 159 15.46 -4.95 -6.75
C ALA A 159 15.70 -6.35 -6.20
N SER A 160 15.34 -7.40 -6.96
CA SER A 160 15.67 -8.78 -6.58
C SER A 160 17.17 -8.87 -6.31
N ARG A 161 17.53 -9.30 -5.10
CA ARG A 161 18.92 -9.58 -4.72
C ARG A 161 19.43 -10.84 -5.43
#